data_AF-B7P8E5-F1
#
_entry.id   AF-B7P8E5-F1
#
_cell.length_a   1.000
_cell.length_b   1.000
_cell.length_c   1.000
_cell.angle_alpha   90.00
_cell.angle_beta   90.00
_cell.angle_gamma   90.00
#
_symmetry.space_group_name_H-M   'P 1'
#
loop_
_entity.id
_entity.type
_entity.pdbx_description
1 polymer ?
#
loop_
_entity_poly.entity_id
_entity_poly.type
_entity_poly.pdbx_seq_one_letter_code
_entity_poly.pdbx_strand_id
1 'polypeptide(L)'
;MDVSASYDAMVRLLEYQLGEEVQEFVHDLYNLLERRVPKKNCMEVVSPPSAGKNFFFDAVVSFYINRGNIHNFNRYSNFPLQDAVGKRVLIWNEPNCESAAYETIKKIFGGDVDNVAVKYSPDMIVTRTPVIVLSNNETFPRDEAFNHRMFRYKWRSCPALKQYDKKIHPLALISLFDNYLDDQEYKLQRNLK
;
A
#
# COMPACT_ATOMS: atom_id res chain seq x y z
N MET A 1 -18.56 -9.66 3.07
CA MET A 1 -19.29 -9.81 1.80
C MET A 1 -18.76 -11.05 1.11
N ASP A 2 -19.51 -11.66 0.19
CA ASP A 2 -18.93 -12.68 -0.69
C ASP A 2 -17.95 -12.05 -1.69
N VAL A 3 -17.27 -12.88 -2.49
CA VAL A 3 -16.22 -12.42 -3.42
C VAL A 3 -16.80 -11.50 -4.51
N SER A 4 -17.96 -11.83 -5.08
CA SER A 4 -18.57 -11.07 -6.18
C SER A 4 -19.02 -9.69 -5.69
N ALA A 5 -19.76 -9.63 -4.59
CA ALA A 5 -20.21 -8.38 -4.00
C ALA A 5 -19.03 -7.50 -3.55
N SER A 6 -17.93 -8.13 -3.10
CA SER A 6 -16.69 -7.43 -2.74
C SER A 6 -16.00 -6.82 -3.95
N TYR A 7 -15.96 -7.52 -5.08
CA TYR A 7 -15.43 -6.98 -6.35
C TYR A 7 -16.23 -5.77 -6.81
N ASP A 8 -17.56 -5.87 -6.85
CA ASP A 8 -18.43 -4.76 -7.23
C ASP A 8 -18.24 -3.54 -6.32
N ALA A 9 -18.06 -3.76 -5.01
CA ALA A 9 -17.78 -2.69 -4.04
C ALA A 9 -16.41 -2.05 -4.27
N MET A 10 -15.38 -2.83 -4.62
CA MET A 10 -14.06 -2.31 -4.98
C MET A 10 -14.12 -1.45 -6.23
N VAL A 11 -14.76 -1.93 -7.29
CA VAL A 11 -14.89 -1.21 -8.56
C VAL A 11 -15.62 0.10 -8.36
N ARG A 12 -16.81 0.08 -7.72
CA ARG A 12 -17.58 1.29 -7.43
C ARG A 12 -16.79 2.32 -6.64
N LEU A 13 -16.00 1.87 -5.67
CA LEU A 13 -15.13 2.76 -4.90
C LEU A 13 -14.05 3.36 -5.79
N LEU A 14 -13.33 2.55 -6.55
CA LEU A 14 -12.24 3.03 -7.39
C LEU A 14 -12.74 3.97 -8.49
N GLU A 15 -13.83 3.64 -9.18
CA GLU A 15 -14.48 4.52 -10.16
C GLU A 15 -14.89 5.85 -9.54
N TYR A 16 -15.44 5.81 -8.32
CA TYR A 16 -15.77 7.04 -7.61
C TYR A 16 -14.54 7.88 -7.26
N GLN A 17 -13.40 7.25 -6.96
CA GLN A 17 -12.19 7.97 -6.55
C GLN A 17 -11.37 8.48 -7.74
N LEU A 18 -11.31 7.72 -8.82
CA LEU A 18 -10.30 7.86 -9.88
C LEU A 18 -10.92 8.05 -11.28
N GLY A 19 -12.19 7.69 -11.49
CA GLY A 19 -12.84 7.80 -12.79
C GLY A 19 -12.12 7.02 -13.88
N GLU A 20 -11.55 7.71 -14.87
CA GLU A 20 -10.82 7.10 -15.99
C GLU A 20 -9.44 6.54 -15.58
N GLU A 21 -8.89 6.98 -14.44
CA GLU A 21 -7.56 6.58 -13.95
C GLU A 21 -7.57 5.24 -13.19
N VAL A 22 -8.71 4.54 -13.10
CA VAL A 22 -8.82 3.26 -12.36
C VAL A 22 -7.85 2.23 -12.90
N GLN A 23 -7.73 2.10 -14.22
CA GLN A 23 -6.82 1.14 -14.83
C GLN A 23 -5.36 1.42 -14.48
N GLU A 24 -4.94 2.69 -14.57
CA GLU A 24 -3.59 3.10 -14.18
C GLU A 24 -3.30 2.81 -12.71
N PHE A 25 -4.24 3.15 -11.81
CA PHE A 25 -4.11 2.85 -10.39
C PHE A 25 -3.97 1.35 -10.11
N VAL A 26 -4.76 0.49 -10.77
CA VAL A 26 -4.67 -0.96 -10.57
C VAL A 26 -3.34 -1.51 -11.10
N HIS A 27 -2.86 -0.99 -12.23
CA HIS A 27 -1.53 -1.31 -12.76
C HIS A 27 -0.41 -0.89 -11.79
N ASP A 28 -0.46 0.33 -11.25
CA ASP A 28 0.53 0.84 -10.29
C ASP A 28 0.49 0.08 -8.96
N LEU A 29 -0.71 -0.29 -8.49
CA LEU A 29 -0.88 -1.14 -7.33
C LEU A 29 -0.24 -2.51 -7.55
N TYR A 30 -0.49 -3.14 -8.69
CA TYR A 30 0.09 -4.43 -9.03
C TYR A 30 1.63 -4.34 -9.16
N ASN A 31 2.13 -3.32 -9.85
CA ASN A 31 3.56 -3.05 -10.01
C ASN A 31 4.27 -2.86 -8.67
N LEU A 32 3.63 -2.15 -7.73
CA LEU A 32 4.13 -1.98 -6.38
C LEU A 32 4.19 -3.32 -5.65
N LEU A 33 3.07 -4.04 -5.59
CA LEU A 33 2.94 -5.27 -4.80
C LEU A 33 3.89 -6.37 -5.30
N GLU A 34 4.08 -6.47 -6.62
CA GLU A 34 4.99 -7.43 -7.25
C GLU A 34 6.41 -6.87 -7.44
N ARG A 35 6.71 -5.67 -6.92
CA ARG A 35 8.05 -5.05 -6.90
C ARG A 35 8.67 -4.88 -8.29
N ARG A 36 7.85 -4.60 -9.31
CA ARG A 36 8.25 -4.54 -10.71
C ARG A 36 9.00 -3.26 -11.11
N VAL A 37 8.72 -2.14 -10.46
CA VAL A 37 9.35 -0.86 -10.80
C VAL A 37 10.55 -0.60 -9.88
N PRO A 38 11.80 -0.60 -10.38
CA PRO A 38 12.97 -0.36 -9.53
C PRO A 38 12.89 1.02 -8.88
N LYS A 39 13.37 1.12 -7.64
CA LYS A 39 13.40 2.36 -6.84
C LYS A 39 12.04 3.00 -6.51
N LYS A 40 10.91 2.45 -6.98
CA LYS A 40 9.55 2.91 -6.64
C LYS A 40 8.81 1.82 -5.86
N ASN A 41 8.88 1.89 -4.53
CA ASN A 41 8.44 0.83 -3.62
C ASN A 41 7.43 1.32 -2.57
N CYS A 42 6.78 2.47 -2.82
CA CYS A 42 5.75 3.02 -1.94
C CYS A 42 4.55 3.52 -2.74
N MET A 43 3.34 3.37 -2.20
CA MET A 43 2.13 4.06 -2.67
C MET A 43 1.52 4.84 -1.50
N GLU A 44 1.39 6.16 -1.66
CA GLU A 44 0.70 7.04 -0.72
C GLU A 44 -0.69 7.36 -1.23
N VAL A 45 -1.70 7.12 -0.40
CA VAL A 45 -3.08 7.57 -0.65
C VAL A 45 -3.47 8.60 0.41
N VAL A 46 -3.60 9.84 -0.04
CA VAL A 46 -3.99 10.99 0.79
C VAL A 46 -5.49 11.22 0.65
N SER A 47 -6.21 11.30 1.75
CA SER A 47 -7.65 11.56 1.70
C SER A 47 -8.20 12.10 3.01
N PRO A 48 -9.33 12.83 3.01
CA PRO A 48 -10.11 13.05 4.22
C PRO A 48 -10.53 11.73 4.89
N PRO A 49 -10.90 11.76 6.18
CA PRO A 49 -11.52 10.63 6.84
C PRO A 49 -12.73 10.10 6.07
N SER A 50 -13.02 8.80 6.20
CA SER A 50 -14.17 8.16 5.55
C SER A 50 -14.17 8.18 4.01
N ALA A 51 -13.00 8.29 3.37
CA ALA A 51 -12.85 8.15 1.93
C ALA A 51 -12.81 6.69 1.43
N GLY A 52 -12.70 5.71 2.33
CA GLY A 52 -12.62 4.29 1.98
C GLY A 52 -11.21 3.70 1.87
N LYS A 53 -10.16 4.44 2.26
CA LYS A 53 -8.77 3.95 2.27
C LYS A 53 -8.66 2.58 2.96
N ASN A 54 -9.07 2.50 4.22
CA ASN A 54 -9.01 1.24 4.98
C ASN A 54 -9.96 0.18 4.44
N PHE A 55 -11.13 0.57 3.91
CA PHE A 55 -12.07 -0.38 3.31
C PHE A 55 -11.43 -1.16 2.15
N PHE A 56 -10.69 -0.46 1.29
CA PHE A 56 -9.99 -1.05 0.16
C PHE A 56 -8.68 -1.74 0.56
N PHE A 57 -7.75 -1.01 1.19
CA PHE A 57 -6.40 -1.50 1.44
C PHE A 57 -6.32 -2.57 2.53
N ASP A 58 -7.29 -2.67 3.44
CA ASP A 58 -7.36 -3.81 4.37
C ASP A 58 -7.50 -5.12 3.59
N ALA A 59 -8.29 -5.15 2.52
CA ALA A 59 -8.45 -6.34 1.68
C ALA A 59 -7.16 -6.67 0.91
N VAL A 60 -6.52 -5.64 0.33
CA VAL A 60 -5.23 -5.77 -0.36
C VAL A 60 -4.19 -6.39 0.57
N VAL A 61 -4.01 -5.82 1.75
CA VAL A 61 -2.98 -6.27 2.69
C VAL A 61 -3.33 -7.64 3.28
N SER A 62 -4.62 -7.93 3.51
CA SER A 62 -5.07 -9.25 3.98
C SER A 62 -4.83 -10.35 2.95
N PHE A 63 -4.88 -10.04 1.66
CA PHE A 63 -4.61 -11.00 0.58
C PHE A 63 -3.19 -11.58 0.69
N TYR A 64 -2.20 -10.78 1.10
CA TYR A 64 -0.82 -11.22 1.26
C TYR A 64 -0.54 -11.98 2.56
N ILE A 65 -1.51 -12.04 3.48
CA ILE A 65 -1.50 -12.74 4.80
C ILE A 65 -0.44 -12.17 5.76
N ASN A 66 0.83 -12.16 5.35
CA ASN A 66 1.98 -11.74 6.13
C ASN A 66 2.28 -10.24 5.94
N ARG A 67 1.48 -9.42 6.62
CA ARG A 67 1.66 -7.97 6.66
C ARG A 67 2.55 -7.50 7.81
N GLY A 68 3.22 -6.37 7.62
CA GLY A 68 3.88 -5.58 8.66
C GLY A 68 3.24 -4.20 8.81
N ASN A 69 3.45 -3.57 9.95
CA ASN A 69 3.11 -2.17 10.17
C ASN A 69 4.40 -1.36 10.30
N ILE A 70 4.42 -0.17 9.73
CA ILE A 70 5.45 0.82 10.05
C ILE A 70 4.93 1.67 11.20
N HIS A 71 5.72 1.78 12.27
CA HIS A 71 5.41 2.68 13.38
C HIS A 71 6.01 4.06 13.11
N ASN A 72 5.47 5.06 13.79
CA ASN A 72 5.90 6.45 13.60
C ASN A 72 7.38 6.65 13.96
N PHE A 73 8.06 7.50 13.18
CA PHE A 73 9.46 7.85 13.40
C PHE A 73 9.52 9.14 14.21
N ASN A 74 9.33 9.00 15.51
CA ASN A 74 9.43 10.09 16.48
C ASN A 74 10.31 9.65 17.66
N ARG A 75 10.69 10.62 18.51
CA ARG A 75 11.54 10.38 19.68
C ARG A 75 11.09 9.28 20.66
N TYR A 76 9.82 8.85 20.60
CA TYR A 76 9.27 7.81 21.49
C TYR A 76 9.30 6.41 20.86
N SER A 77 9.63 6.32 19.57
CA SER A 77 9.63 5.08 18.80
C SER A 77 11.07 4.68 18.45
N ASN A 78 11.65 3.83 19.29
CA ASN A 78 13.04 3.38 19.13
C ASN A 78 13.21 2.34 18.01
N PHE A 79 12.14 1.62 17.64
CA PHE A 79 12.20 0.50 16.70
C PHE A 79 11.05 0.57 15.66
N PRO A 80 10.98 1.64 14.84
CA PRO A 80 9.82 1.89 13.99
C PRO A 80 9.59 0.83 12.90
N LEU A 81 10.65 0.11 12.53
CA LEU A 81 10.66 -0.87 11.44
C LEU A 81 10.75 -2.33 11.92
N GLN A 82 10.69 -2.62 13.22
CA GLN A 82 10.82 -4.01 13.71
C GLN A 82 9.77 -4.95 13.11
N ASP A 83 8.55 -4.45 12.88
CA ASP A 83 7.45 -5.22 12.31
C ASP A 83 7.56 -5.38 10.78
N ALA A 84 8.56 -4.78 10.14
CA ALA A 84 8.79 -4.89 8.69
C ALA A 84 9.61 -6.12 8.30
N VAL A 85 10.29 -6.75 9.27
CA VAL A 85 11.18 -7.89 9.03
C VAL A 85 10.40 -9.10 8.56
N GLY A 86 10.83 -9.69 7.43
CA GLY A 86 10.26 -10.90 6.87
C GLY A 86 8.80 -10.76 6.38
N LYS A 87 8.33 -9.54 6.10
CA LYS A 87 6.96 -9.26 5.64
C LYS A 87 6.85 -9.21 4.13
N ARG A 88 5.62 -9.44 3.62
CA ARG A 88 5.32 -9.37 2.19
C ARG A 88 4.84 -8.00 1.74
N VAL A 89 4.20 -7.26 2.65
CA VAL A 89 3.70 -5.91 2.41
C VAL A 89 3.68 -5.15 3.74
N LEU A 90 3.97 -3.86 3.70
CA LEU A 90 3.92 -2.97 4.84
C LEU A 90 2.78 -1.98 4.68
N ILE A 91 2.09 -1.69 5.77
CA ILE A 91 1.13 -0.60 5.85
C ILE A 91 1.60 0.44 6.87
N TRP A 92 1.51 1.70 6.49
CA TRP A 92 1.76 2.83 7.38
C TRP A 92 0.51 3.70 7.42
N ASN A 93 -0.30 3.50 8.45
CA ASN A 93 -1.53 4.27 8.63
C ASN A 93 -1.24 5.50 9.49
N GLU A 94 -1.73 6.66 9.04
CA GLU A 94 -1.55 7.97 9.67
C GLU A 94 -0.07 8.26 10.00
N PRO A 95 0.80 8.28 8.98
CA PRO A 95 2.23 8.42 9.19
C PRO A 95 2.59 9.73 9.89
N ASN A 96 3.44 9.61 10.89
CA ASN A 96 4.12 10.72 11.55
C ASN A 96 5.62 10.42 11.61
N CYS A 97 6.42 11.33 11.06
CA CYS A 97 7.86 11.20 11.03
C CYS A 97 8.55 12.57 11.15
N GLU A 98 9.67 12.59 11.86
CA GLU A 98 10.56 13.75 11.93
C GLU A 98 11.47 13.78 10.69
N SER A 99 11.94 14.97 10.30
CA SER A 99 12.80 15.13 9.11
C SER A 99 14.10 14.32 9.18
N ALA A 100 14.61 14.07 10.38
CA ALA A 100 15.78 13.21 10.61
C ALA A 100 15.57 11.77 10.10
N ALA A 101 14.32 11.30 10.00
CA ALA A 101 13.98 9.97 9.51
C ALA A 101 13.89 9.87 7.97
N TYR A 102 13.93 10.99 7.24
CA TYR A 102 13.70 11.00 5.79
C TYR A 102 14.73 10.17 5.01
N GLU A 103 15.99 10.10 5.45
CA GLU A 103 16.97 9.23 4.80
C GLU A 103 16.59 7.75 4.90
N THR A 104 16.22 7.29 6.10
CA THR A 104 15.76 5.92 6.30
C THR A 104 14.47 5.64 5.54
N ILE A 105 13.51 6.57 5.56
CA ILE A 105 12.25 6.44 4.82
C ILE A 105 12.51 6.35 3.31
N LYS A 106 13.42 7.16 2.76
CA LYS A 106 13.81 7.10 1.35
C LYS A 106 14.43 5.75 0.98
N LYS A 107 15.20 5.12 1.85
CA LYS A 107 15.72 3.76 1.60
C LYS A 107 14.59 2.75 1.50
N ILE A 108 13.68 2.75 2.48
CA ILE A 108 12.54 1.83 2.53
C ILE A 108 11.59 2.04 1.33
N PHE A 109 11.30 3.30 0.98
CA PHE A 109 10.45 3.65 -0.17
C PHE A 109 11.15 3.42 -1.51
N GLY A 110 12.48 3.38 -1.52
CA GLY A 110 13.28 2.91 -2.65
C GLY A 110 13.28 1.39 -2.81
N GLY A 111 12.96 0.67 -1.73
CA GLY A 111 13.08 -0.78 -1.68
C GLY A 111 14.52 -1.25 -1.49
N ASP A 112 15.37 -0.42 -0.90
CA ASP A 112 16.73 -0.78 -0.55
C ASP A 112 16.74 -1.83 0.57
N VAL A 113 17.78 -2.66 0.58
CA VAL A 113 18.04 -3.59 1.70
C VAL A 113 18.70 -2.79 2.82
N ASP A 114 18.11 -2.80 4.02
CA ASP A 114 18.63 -2.05 5.16
C ASP A 114 18.61 -2.90 6.44
N ASN A 115 19.55 -2.61 7.35
CA ASN A 115 19.56 -3.21 8.68
C ASN A 115 18.66 -2.40 9.61
N VAL A 116 17.76 -3.08 10.31
CA VAL A 116 16.82 -2.48 11.25
C VAL A 116 17.04 -3.04 12.65
N ALA A 117 17.02 -2.15 13.63
CA ALA A 117 17.08 -2.54 15.03
C ALA A 117 15.78 -3.23 15.45
N VAL A 118 15.88 -4.36 16.13
CA VAL A 118 14.75 -5.15 16.64
C VAL A 118 14.90 -5.31 18.15
N LYS A 119 13.80 -5.11 18.88
CA LYS A 119 13.82 -5.15 20.34
C LYS A 119 14.27 -6.53 20.83
N TYR A 120 15.28 -6.57 21.70
CA TYR A 120 15.86 -7.79 22.28
C TYR A 120 16.44 -8.79 21.27
N SER A 121 16.76 -8.33 20.06
CA SER A 121 17.35 -9.14 19.01
C SER A 121 18.55 -8.38 18.41
N PRO A 122 19.54 -9.08 17.84
CA PRO A 122 20.47 -8.45 16.91
C PRO A 122 19.71 -7.76 15.77
N ASP A 123 20.38 -6.80 15.13
CA ASP A 123 19.86 -6.12 13.95
C ASP A 123 19.44 -7.17 12.89
N MET A 124 18.29 -6.91 12.28
CA MET A 124 17.72 -7.79 11.27
C MET A 124 17.65 -7.06 9.93
N ILE A 125 17.60 -7.82 8.85
CA ILE A 125 17.56 -7.26 7.50
C ILE A 125 16.11 -7.09 7.07
N VAL A 126 15.76 -5.89 6.62
CA VAL A 126 14.55 -5.65 5.83
C VAL A 126 14.95 -5.65 4.36
N THR A 127 14.40 -6.61 3.62
CA THR A 127 14.53 -6.66 2.17
C THR A 127 13.53 -5.71 1.50
N ARG A 128 13.57 -5.63 0.16
CA ARG A 128 12.58 -4.93 -0.63
C ARG A 128 11.16 -5.42 -0.34
N THR A 129 10.42 -4.64 0.45
CA THR A 129 9.04 -4.92 0.86
C THR A 129 8.14 -3.74 0.47
N PRO A 130 7.09 -3.92 -0.34
CA PRO A 130 6.19 -2.86 -0.76
C PRO A 130 5.55 -2.12 0.41
N VAL A 131 5.44 -0.79 0.31
CA VAL A 131 4.84 0.05 1.35
C VAL A 131 3.56 0.72 0.86
N ILE A 132 2.49 0.60 1.64
CA ILE A 132 1.24 1.32 1.43
C ILE A 132 1.09 2.33 2.55
N VAL A 133 0.99 3.60 2.21
CA VAL A 133 0.82 4.69 3.16
C VAL A 133 -0.58 5.27 3.03
N LEU A 134 -1.31 5.33 4.14
CA LEU A 134 -2.65 5.89 4.21
C LEU A 134 -2.61 7.11 5.14
N SER A 135 -2.83 8.30 4.58
CA SER A 135 -2.65 9.55 5.33
C SER A 135 -3.81 10.52 5.10
N ASN A 136 -4.08 11.38 6.08
CA ASN A 136 -5.12 12.41 5.96
C ASN A 136 -4.60 13.68 5.28
N ASN A 137 -3.29 13.91 5.39
CA ASN A 137 -2.58 15.04 4.80
C ASN A 137 -1.35 14.51 4.05
N GLU A 138 -0.77 15.33 3.19
CA GLU A 138 0.50 15.01 2.54
C GLU A 138 1.61 14.99 3.61
N THR A 139 2.16 13.81 3.89
CA THR A 139 3.16 13.65 4.95
C THR A 139 4.58 13.79 4.43
N PHE A 140 4.84 13.39 3.17
CA PHE A 140 6.18 13.38 2.61
C PHE A 140 6.41 14.54 1.62
N PRO A 141 7.61 15.14 1.60
CA PRO A 141 7.99 16.18 0.65
C PRO A 141 7.75 15.78 -0.80
N ARG A 142 7.42 16.73 -1.67
CA ARG A 142 7.25 16.50 -3.13
C ARG A 142 8.54 16.76 -3.92
N ASP A 143 9.70 16.56 -3.29
CA ASP A 143 10.97 16.67 -3.98
C ASP A 143 11.21 15.47 -4.91
N GLU A 144 12.22 15.60 -5.78
CA GLU A 144 12.60 14.57 -6.72
C GLU A 144 12.93 13.24 -6.02
N ALA A 145 13.55 13.28 -4.84
CA ALA A 145 13.97 12.08 -4.14
C ALA A 145 12.76 11.25 -3.68
N PHE A 146 11.71 11.86 -3.14
CA PHE A 146 10.48 11.14 -2.77
C PHE A 146 9.62 10.79 -3.99
N ASN A 147 9.52 11.66 -4.99
CA ASN A 147 8.66 11.40 -6.15
C ASN A 147 9.13 10.21 -7.00
N HIS A 148 10.43 9.99 -7.12
CA HIS A 148 10.95 8.78 -7.80
C HIS A 148 10.62 7.48 -7.04
N ARG A 149 10.33 7.57 -5.73
CA ARG A 149 10.13 6.42 -4.85
C ARG A 149 8.68 6.06 -4.59
N MET A 150 7.76 6.93 -4.99
CA MET A 150 6.35 6.83 -4.60
C MET A 150 5.39 6.92 -5.78
N PHE A 151 4.33 6.13 -5.72
CA PHE A 151 3.06 6.42 -6.36
C PHE A 151 2.23 7.29 -5.41
N ARG A 152 1.53 8.31 -5.91
CA ARG A 152 0.75 9.21 -5.05
C ARG A 152 -0.64 9.43 -5.62
N TYR A 153 -1.65 9.12 -4.81
CA TYR A 153 -3.05 9.31 -5.17
C TYR A 153 -3.77 10.17 -4.14
N LYS A 154 -4.74 10.95 -4.62
CA LYS A 154 -5.64 11.72 -3.78
C LYS A 154 -7.04 11.16 -3.89
N TRP A 155 -7.62 10.80 -2.77
CA TRP A 155 -9.00 10.34 -2.70
C TRP A 155 -9.87 11.39 -2.02
N ARG A 156 -11.14 11.42 -2.40
CA ARG A 156 -12.18 12.28 -1.83
C ARG A 156 -13.05 11.50 -0.84
N SER A 157 -13.71 12.22 0.06
CA SER A 157 -14.66 11.60 0.99
C SER A 157 -15.74 10.84 0.21
N CYS A 158 -16.06 9.61 0.62
CA CYS A 158 -17.04 8.77 -0.05
C CYS A 158 -18.14 8.34 0.94
N PRO A 159 -19.14 9.20 1.19
CA PRO A 159 -20.23 8.88 2.14
C PRO A 159 -21.03 7.64 1.74
N ALA A 160 -21.10 7.33 0.45
CA ALA A 160 -21.81 6.18 -0.09
C ALA A 160 -21.29 4.83 0.45
N LEU A 161 -20.05 4.78 0.94
CA LEU A 161 -19.50 3.55 1.55
C LEU A 161 -20.19 3.15 2.85
N LYS A 162 -20.93 4.05 3.50
CA LYS A 162 -21.68 3.73 4.73
C LYS A 162 -22.72 2.61 4.54
N GLN A 163 -23.11 2.33 3.30
CA GLN A 163 -24.02 1.23 2.98
C GLN A 163 -23.41 -0.15 3.22
N TYR A 164 -22.07 -0.26 3.23
CA TYR A 164 -21.37 -1.52 3.44
C TYR A 164 -21.09 -1.74 4.93
N ASP A 165 -21.63 -2.82 5.49
CA ASP A 165 -21.49 -3.22 6.89
C ASP A 165 -20.35 -4.23 7.14
N LYS A 166 -19.82 -4.82 6.07
CA LYS A 166 -18.81 -5.87 6.08
C LYS A 166 -17.55 -5.42 5.34
N LYS A 167 -16.41 -6.01 5.68
CA LYS A 167 -15.17 -5.81 4.91
C LYS A 167 -15.22 -6.52 3.55
N ILE A 168 -14.46 -5.97 2.61
CA ILE A 168 -14.17 -6.59 1.30
C ILE A 168 -13.47 -7.93 1.54
N HIS A 169 -13.90 -8.96 0.80
CA HIS A 169 -13.27 -10.26 0.80
C HIS A 169 -11.90 -10.17 0.07
N PRO A 170 -10.77 -10.59 0.67
CA PRO A 170 -9.44 -10.41 0.06
C PRO A 170 -9.28 -11.04 -1.33
N LEU A 171 -9.94 -12.17 -1.60
CA LEU A 171 -9.89 -12.82 -2.91
C LEU A 171 -10.53 -12.01 -4.04
N ALA A 172 -11.34 -10.99 -3.75
CA ALA A 172 -11.88 -10.09 -4.77
C ALA A 172 -10.77 -9.29 -5.48
N LEU A 173 -9.58 -9.18 -4.87
CA LEU A 173 -8.41 -8.57 -5.50
C LEU A 173 -7.98 -9.32 -6.77
N ILE A 174 -8.16 -10.64 -6.82
CA ILE A 174 -7.86 -11.43 -8.04
C ILE A 174 -8.79 -10.98 -9.17
N SER A 175 -10.09 -10.86 -8.90
CA SER A 175 -11.05 -10.37 -9.89
C SER A 175 -10.76 -8.95 -10.32
N LEU A 176 -10.30 -8.08 -9.41
CA LEU A 176 -9.85 -6.74 -9.78
C LEU A 176 -8.68 -6.78 -10.78
N PHE A 177 -7.66 -7.59 -10.50
CA PHE A 177 -6.52 -7.74 -11.40
C PHE A 177 -6.89 -8.40 -12.73
N ASP A 178 -7.71 -9.46 -12.71
CA ASP A 178 -8.18 -10.16 -13.91
C ASP A 178 -8.92 -9.21 -14.89
N ASN A 179 -9.63 -8.18 -14.38
CA ASN A 179 -10.41 -7.26 -15.21
C ASN A 179 -9.64 -6.00 -15.65
N TYR A 180 -8.66 -5.53 -14.89
CA TYR A 180 -7.99 -4.24 -15.15
C TYR A 180 -6.54 -4.37 -15.59
N LEU A 181 -5.88 -5.53 -15.41
CA LEU A 181 -4.50 -5.71 -15.87
C LEU A 181 -4.47 -6.25 -17.29
N ASP A 182 -3.87 -5.49 -18.20
CA ASP A 182 -3.47 -5.98 -19.53
C ASP A 182 -1.98 -6.39 -19.55
N ASP A 183 -1.60 -7.24 -18.59
CA ASP A 183 -0.22 -7.70 -18.44
C ASP A 183 -0.07 -9.17 -18.88
N GLN A 184 0.79 -9.41 -19.88
CA GLN A 184 0.99 -10.75 -20.45
C GLN A 184 1.58 -11.73 -19.43
N GLU A 185 2.52 -11.28 -18.60
CA GLU A 185 3.15 -12.11 -17.58
C GLU A 185 2.12 -12.55 -16.53
N TYR A 186 1.27 -11.62 -16.07
CA TYR A 186 0.15 -11.90 -15.17
C TYR A 186 -0.81 -12.93 -15.78
N LYS A 187 -1.25 -12.72 -17.04
CA LYS A 187 -2.16 -13.64 -17.73
C LYS A 187 -1.57 -15.05 -17.86
N LEU A 188 -0.27 -15.17 -18.17
CA LEU A 188 0.43 -16.45 -18.22
C LEU A 188 0.44 -17.15 -16.86
N GLN A 189 0.82 -16.45 -15.79
CA GLN A 189 0.82 -16.99 -14.43
C GLN A 189 -0.58 -17.42 -13.97
N ARG A 190 -1.61 -16.66 -14.37
CA ARG A 190 -3.01 -16.92 -14.05
C ARG A 190 -3.56 -18.17 -14.75
N ASN A 191 -3.09 -18.45 -15.97
CA ASN A 191 -3.50 -19.59 -16.80
C ASN A 191 -2.73 -20.89 -16.51
N LEU A 192 -1.63 -20.83 -15.75
CA LEU A 192 -0.88 -22.00 -15.30
C LEU A 192 -1.55 -22.74 -14.13
N LYS A 193 -2.80 -22.41 -13.79
CA LYS A 193 -3.60 -23.01 -12.73
C LYS A 193 -4.96 -23.47 -13.23
#